data_AF-A2AIR2-F1
#
_entry.id   AF-A2AIR2-F1
#
_cell.length_a   1.000
_cell.length_b   1.000
_cell.length_c   1.000
_cell.angle_alpha   90.00
_cell.angle_beta   90.00
_cell.angle_gamma   90.00
#
_symmetry.space_group_name_H-M   'P 1'
#
loop_
_entity.id
_entity.type
_entity.pdbx_description
1 polymer ?
#
loop_
_entity_poly.entity_id
_entity_poly.type
_entity_poly.pdbx_seq_one_letter_code
_entity_poly.pdbx_strand_id
1 'polypeptide(L)'
;MSGIGNKRAAGEPGTSMPPEKKTAVEDSGTTVETIKLGGVSSTEELDIRTLQSKNRKLAEMLDQRQAIEDELREHIEKLERRQATDDASLLIVNRYWSQFDENIRIILKRYDLDQGLGDLLTERKALVVPEPEPDSDSNQERKDDRERGDGQEPAFSFLATLASSSSEEMESQLQERVESSRRAVSQIVTVYDKLQEKVDLLSRKLNSGDNLIVEEAVQELNSFLAQENVRLQELTDLLQEKHHTMSQEFCKLQGKVETAESRVSVLESMIDDLQWDIDKIRKREQRLNRHLAEVLERVNSKGYKVYGAGSSLYGGTITINARKFEEMNAELEENKELAQNRHCELEKLRQDFEEVTTQNEKLKVELRSAVEEVVKETPEYRCMQSQFSVLYNESLQLKAHLDEARTLLHGTRGTHQRQVELIERDEVSLHKKLRTEVIQLEDTLAQVRKEYEMLRIEFEQTLAANEQAGPINREMRHLISSLQNHNHQLKGEVLRYKRKLREAQSDLNKTRLRSGSALLQSQSSTEDPKDEPTELKQDSEDLATHSSALKASQEDEVKSKRDEEERERERREKEREREREREKEKEREREKQKLKESEKERDSVK
;
A
#
# COMPACT_ATOMS: atom_id res chain seq x y z
N MET A 1 49.09 -34.60 -17.96
CA MET A 1 49.32 -33.97 -19.28
C MET A 1 49.29 -32.45 -19.12
N SER A 2 49.95 -31.72 -20.01
CA SER A 2 50.05 -30.25 -20.03
C SER A 2 48.69 -29.56 -20.31
N GLY A 3 48.50 -28.25 -20.06
CA GLY A 3 49.43 -27.24 -19.57
C GLY A 3 48.80 -25.84 -19.46
N ILE A 4 49.61 -24.82 -19.13
CA ILE A 4 49.18 -23.42 -18.89
C ILE A 4 49.11 -22.61 -20.20
N GLY A 5 48.12 -21.71 -20.33
CA GLY A 5 48.01 -20.72 -21.41
C GLY A 5 47.37 -19.41 -20.92
N ASN A 6 47.80 -18.24 -21.44
CA ASN A 6 47.47 -16.92 -20.86
C ASN A 6 47.41 -15.80 -21.92
N LYS A 7 46.56 -14.78 -21.70
CA LYS A 7 46.30 -13.57 -22.54
C LYS A 7 45.61 -13.91 -23.89
N ARG A 8 44.83 -13.02 -24.54
CA ARG A 8 44.83 -11.54 -24.56
C ARG A 8 43.44 -11.01 -25.03
N ALA A 9 43.16 -9.71 -24.89
CA ALA A 9 41.88 -9.10 -25.29
C ALA A 9 41.86 -8.55 -26.74
N ALA A 10 40.73 -8.77 -27.43
CA ALA A 10 40.17 -8.06 -28.60
C ALA A 10 38.75 -8.65 -28.82
N GLY A 11 37.73 -7.95 -29.32
CA GLY A 11 37.58 -6.53 -29.67
C GLY A 11 36.29 -6.37 -30.47
N GLU A 12 35.35 -5.53 -30.03
CA GLU A 12 34.00 -5.45 -30.64
C GLU A 12 33.95 -4.64 -31.96
N PRO A 13 33.04 -4.99 -32.89
CA PRO A 13 32.97 -4.37 -34.21
C PRO A 13 32.23 -3.03 -34.19
N GLY A 14 32.76 -2.04 -34.90
CA GLY A 14 32.07 -0.78 -35.16
C GLY A 14 31.09 -0.86 -36.34
N THR A 15 29.93 -0.22 -36.21
CA THR A 15 28.96 -0.04 -37.31
C THR A 15 29.17 1.34 -37.95
N SER A 16 29.38 1.37 -39.27
CA SER A 16 29.70 2.59 -40.03
C SER A 16 28.56 3.02 -40.96
N MET A 17 28.38 4.33 -41.16
CA MET A 17 27.73 4.99 -42.30
C MET A 17 28.22 6.46 -42.40
N PRO A 18 28.01 7.21 -43.52
CA PRO A 18 29.05 8.06 -44.10
C PRO A 18 28.84 9.58 -43.96
N PRO A 19 29.85 10.42 -44.28
CA PRO A 19 29.79 11.88 -44.12
C PRO A 19 29.23 12.62 -45.34
N GLU A 20 28.66 13.81 -45.09
CA GLU A 20 28.20 14.72 -46.13
C GLU A 20 29.29 15.66 -46.70
N LYS A 21 28.98 16.31 -47.82
CA LYS A 21 29.94 17.00 -48.69
C LYS A 21 30.38 18.38 -48.19
N LYS A 22 31.65 18.69 -48.46
CA LYS A 22 32.13 20.07 -48.58
C LYS A 22 31.54 20.75 -49.82
N THR A 23 31.15 22.01 -49.68
CA THR A 23 31.18 23.00 -50.76
C THR A 23 32.05 24.17 -50.31
N ALA A 24 32.86 24.69 -51.23
CA ALA A 24 33.70 25.86 -51.00
C ALA A 24 33.55 26.78 -52.21
N VAL A 25 33.36 28.06 -51.95
CA VAL A 25 33.43 29.15 -52.93
C VAL A 25 34.12 30.31 -52.20
N GLU A 26 35.18 30.83 -52.79
CA GLU A 26 35.87 32.03 -52.32
C GLU A 26 35.25 33.27 -52.98
N ASP A 27 35.26 34.40 -52.28
CA ASP A 27 35.34 35.71 -52.93
C ASP A 27 36.17 36.67 -52.05
N SER A 28 36.80 37.66 -52.68
CA SER A 28 37.93 38.41 -52.14
C SER A 28 37.62 39.90 -51.96
N GLY A 29 37.56 40.36 -50.70
CA GLY A 29 37.30 41.77 -50.37
C GLY A 29 38.20 42.28 -49.24
N THR A 30 39.02 43.29 -49.53
CA THR A 30 39.95 43.90 -48.57
C THR A 30 39.24 44.75 -47.52
N THR A 31 39.54 44.56 -46.22
CA THR A 31 40.16 45.56 -45.30
C THR A 31 40.08 45.15 -43.82
N VAL A 32 40.95 45.73 -43.00
CA VAL A 32 41.04 45.64 -41.52
C VAL A 32 41.35 44.23 -40.96
N GLU A 33 42.59 44.04 -40.49
CA GLU A 33 42.95 42.97 -39.57
C GLU A 33 42.27 43.16 -38.21
N THR A 34 41.00 42.73 -38.12
CA THR A 34 40.32 42.63 -36.83
C THR A 34 40.91 41.44 -36.11
N ILE A 35 41.70 41.68 -35.04
CA ILE A 35 42.21 40.62 -34.18
C ILE A 35 41.00 39.87 -33.59
N LYS A 36 40.70 38.70 -34.15
CA LYS A 36 39.74 37.76 -33.57
C LYS A 36 40.35 37.16 -32.31
N LEU A 37 40.31 37.94 -31.22
CA LEU A 37 40.38 37.40 -29.86
C LEU A 37 39.34 36.29 -29.79
N GLY A 38 39.81 35.04 -29.67
CA GLY A 38 38.92 33.89 -29.57
C GLY A 38 37.94 34.12 -28.43
N GLY A 39 36.64 33.92 -28.70
CA GLY A 39 35.56 34.34 -27.82
C GLY A 39 35.85 33.95 -26.37
N VAL A 40 36.11 34.95 -25.52
CA VAL A 40 36.37 34.73 -24.10
C VAL A 40 35.07 34.19 -23.54
N SER A 41 35.06 32.90 -23.15
CA SER A 41 33.85 32.25 -22.62
C SER A 41 33.24 33.13 -21.54
N SER A 42 31.95 33.47 -21.74
CA SER A 42 31.18 34.22 -20.74
C SER A 42 31.34 33.57 -19.37
N THR A 43 31.30 34.35 -18.30
CA THR A 43 31.24 33.80 -16.93
C THR A 43 30.10 32.79 -16.82
N GLU A 44 28.97 33.07 -17.48
CA GLU A 44 27.83 32.17 -17.63
C GLU A 44 28.16 30.84 -18.33
N GLU A 45 29.01 30.82 -19.37
CA GLU A 45 29.45 29.56 -19.99
C GLU A 45 30.34 28.73 -19.04
N LEU A 46 31.20 29.40 -18.27
CA LEU A 46 32.09 28.75 -17.32
C LEU A 46 31.30 28.21 -16.12
N ASP A 47 30.30 28.95 -15.65
CA ASP A 47 29.36 28.52 -14.62
C ASP A 47 28.48 27.35 -15.10
N ILE A 48 27.96 27.40 -16.34
CA ILE A 48 27.20 26.29 -16.94
C ILE A 48 28.07 25.02 -17.04
N ARG A 49 29.32 25.12 -17.52
CA ARG A 49 30.26 23.97 -17.55
C ARG A 49 30.59 23.45 -16.15
N THR A 50 30.70 24.34 -15.17
CA THR A 50 30.93 23.99 -13.76
C THR A 50 29.73 23.27 -13.15
N LEU A 51 28.50 23.72 -13.43
CA LEU A 51 27.25 23.08 -13.01
C LEU A 51 27.05 21.72 -13.70
N GLN A 52 27.37 21.59 -14.99
CA GLN A 52 27.38 20.30 -15.70
C GLN A 52 28.37 19.31 -15.07
N SER A 53 29.57 19.76 -14.68
CA SER A 53 30.55 18.91 -13.98
C SER A 53 30.08 18.50 -12.57
N LYS A 54 29.46 19.42 -11.82
CA LYS A 54 28.85 19.13 -10.50
C LYS A 54 27.68 18.13 -10.64
N ASN A 55 26.77 18.35 -11.58
CA ASN A 55 25.63 17.45 -11.82
C ASN A 55 26.08 16.06 -12.27
N ARG A 56 27.14 15.95 -13.10
CA ARG A 56 27.71 14.64 -13.45
C ARG A 56 28.24 13.89 -12.23
N LYS A 57 28.98 14.58 -11.35
CA LYS A 57 29.46 13.98 -10.09
C LYS A 57 28.31 13.61 -9.13
N LEU A 58 27.23 14.38 -9.11
CA LEU A 58 26.03 14.04 -8.34
C LEU A 58 25.33 12.79 -8.90
N ALA A 59 25.24 12.64 -10.24
CA ALA A 59 24.77 11.41 -10.87
C ALA A 59 25.68 10.22 -10.55
N GLU A 60 27.00 10.35 -10.71
CA GLU A 60 27.99 9.32 -10.38
C GLU A 60 27.89 8.86 -8.91
N MET A 61 27.58 9.76 -7.97
CA MET A 61 27.32 9.40 -6.56
C MET A 61 25.94 8.78 -6.31
N LEU A 62 24.91 9.16 -7.09
CA LEU A 62 23.59 8.51 -7.03
C LEU A 62 23.66 7.08 -7.59
N ASP A 63 24.36 6.86 -8.69
CA ASP A 63 24.58 5.54 -9.28
C ASP A 63 25.34 4.62 -8.31
N GLN A 64 26.39 5.15 -7.66
CA GLN A 64 27.13 4.43 -6.60
C GLN A 64 26.25 4.13 -5.38
N ARG A 65 25.41 5.07 -4.95
CA ARG A 65 24.45 4.82 -3.86
C ARG A 65 23.45 3.74 -4.26
N GLN A 66 22.91 3.78 -5.48
CA GLN A 66 21.92 2.80 -5.94
C GLN A 66 22.53 1.40 -5.98
N ALA A 67 23.76 1.24 -6.49
CA ALA A 67 24.47 -0.04 -6.47
C ALA A 67 24.64 -0.59 -5.04
N ILE A 68 25.02 0.24 -4.07
CA ILE A 68 25.12 -0.15 -2.65
C ILE A 68 23.73 -0.50 -2.08
N GLU A 69 22.69 0.24 -2.44
CA GLU A 69 21.32 -0.03 -2.00
C GLU A 69 20.79 -1.37 -2.57
N ASP A 70 21.12 -1.67 -3.83
CA ASP A 70 20.77 -2.93 -4.50
C ASP A 70 21.56 -4.13 -3.94
N GLU A 71 22.86 -3.97 -3.63
CA GLU A 71 23.66 -4.97 -2.91
C GLU A 71 23.09 -5.26 -1.51
N LEU A 72 22.68 -4.21 -0.78
CA LEU A 72 22.06 -4.36 0.54
C LEU A 72 20.68 -5.03 0.45
N ARG A 73 19.86 -4.67 -0.55
CA ARG A 73 18.57 -5.34 -0.83
C ARG A 73 18.76 -6.82 -1.13
N GLU A 74 19.75 -7.18 -1.96
CA GLU A 74 20.06 -8.58 -2.26
C GLU A 74 20.61 -9.33 -1.03
N HIS A 75 21.36 -8.66 -0.15
CA HIS A 75 21.85 -9.25 1.09
C HIS A 75 20.70 -9.51 2.10
N ILE A 76 19.78 -8.56 2.26
CA ILE A 76 18.57 -8.72 3.09
C ILE A 76 17.75 -9.90 2.55
N GLU A 77 17.47 -9.95 1.26
CA GLU A 77 16.67 -11.02 0.64
C GLU A 77 17.37 -12.41 0.73
N LYS A 78 18.70 -12.46 0.92
CA LYS A 78 19.44 -13.69 1.23
C LYS A 78 19.31 -14.08 2.70
N LEU A 79 19.36 -13.11 3.62
CA LEU A 79 19.17 -13.34 5.06
C LEU A 79 17.72 -13.76 5.37
N GLU A 80 16.71 -13.13 4.78
CA GLU A 80 15.29 -13.48 4.97
C GLU A 80 14.99 -14.92 4.54
N ARG A 81 15.48 -15.35 3.37
CA ARG A 81 15.34 -16.75 2.90
C ARG A 81 16.03 -17.74 3.83
N ARG A 82 17.20 -17.37 4.35
CA ARG A 82 17.91 -18.20 5.33
C ARG A 82 17.11 -18.29 6.62
N GLN A 83 16.66 -17.16 7.17
CA GLN A 83 15.87 -17.11 8.39
C GLN A 83 14.63 -17.98 8.27
N ALA A 84 13.85 -17.88 7.19
CA ALA A 84 12.69 -18.75 6.96
C ALA A 84 13.04 -20.25 6.90
N THR A 85 14.27 -20.61 6.51
CA THR A 85 14.77 -22.00 6.51
C THR A 85 15.23 -22.46 7.90
N ASP A 86 15.91 -21.57 8.63
CA ASP A 86 16.37 -21.81 10.00
C ASP A 86 15.15 -21.89 10.96
N ASP A 87 14.15 -21.01 10.83
CA ASP A 87 12.87 -21.01 11.57
C ASP A 87 12.05 -22.29 11.32
N ALA A 88 11.92 -22.72 10.05
CA ALA A 88 11.26 -23.97 9.72
C ALA A 88 11.98 -25.19 10.34
N SER A 89 13.32 -25.14 10.39
CA SER A 89 14.12 -26.18 11.03
C SER A 89 13.93 -26.21 12.55
N LEU A 90 13.88 -25.04 13.21
CA LEU A 90 13.60 -24.91 14.64
C LEU A 90 12.21 -25.43 15.01
N LEU A 91 11.18 -25.12 14.21
CA LEU A 91 9.82 -25.65 14.39
C LEU A 91 9.78 -27.18 14.27
N ILE A 92 10.51 -27.76 13.30
CA ILE A 92 10.62 -29.22 13.14
C ILE A 92 11.29 -29.86 14.37
N VAL A 93 12.40 -29.28 14.85
CA VAL A 93 13.12 -29.77 16.04
C VAL A 93 12.23 -29.70 17.29
N ASN A 94 11.56 -28.58 17.54
CA ASN A 94 10.67 -28.44 18.71
C ASN A 94 9.46 -29.38 18.64
N ARG A 95 8.92 -29.66 17.44
CA ARG A 95 7.86 -30.66 17.26
C ARG A 95 8.33 -32.05 17.67
N TYR A 96 9.51 -32.49 17.22
CA TYR A 96 10.05 -33.80 17.57
C TYR A 96 10.46 -33.90 19.05
N TRP A 97 11.03 -32.84 19.65
CA TRP A 97 11.33 -32.81 21.08
C TRP A 97 10.05 -32.90 21.92
N SER A 98 9.01 -32.16 21.54
CA SER A 98 7.72 -32.18 22.25
C SER A 98 6.99 -33.53 22.10
N GLN A 99 7.17 -34.22 20.96
CA GLN A 99 6.73 -35.61 20.78
C GLN A 99 7.54 -36.59 21.67
N PHE A 100 8.85 -36.38 21.82
CA PHE A 100 9.71 -37.18 22.70
C PHE A 100 9.33 -37.01 24.18
N ASP A 101 9.08 -35.78 24.64
CA ASP A 101 8.63 -35.52 26.01
C ASP A 101 7.22 -36.10 26.29
N GLU A 102 6.32 -36.10 25.30
CA GLU A 102 5.02 -36.78 25.38
C GLU A 102 5.18 -38.31 25.45
N ASN A 103 6.04 -38.90 24.63
CA ASN A 103 6.36 -40.34 24.66
C ASN A 103 6.95 -40.76 26.02
N ILE A 104 7.85 -39.95 26.59
CA ILE A 104 8.36 -40.17 27.95
C ILE A 104 7.22 -40.17 28.97
N ARG A 105 6.33 -39.17 28.96
CA ARG A 105 5.21 -39.10 29.91
C ARG A 105 4.25 -40.29 29.79
N ILE A 106 4.01 -40.79 28.57
CA ILE A 106 3.22 -42.00 28.30
C ILE A 106 3.87 -43.24 28.97
N ILE A 107 5.21 -43.36 28.90
CA ILE A 107 5.93 -44.48 29.54
C ILE A 107 5.98 -44.32 31.07
N LEU A 108 6.21 -43.11 31.59
CA LEU A 108 6.16 -42.83 33.03
C LEU A 108 4.81 -43.21 33.63
N LYS A 109 3.71 -42.80 32.98
CA LYS A 109 2.35 -43.04 33.45
C LYS A 109 1.98 -44.52 33.50
N ARG A 110 2.45 -45.33 32.54
CA ARG A 110 2.24 -46.81 32.56
C ARG A 110 2.79 -47.46 33.84
N TYR A 111 3.85 -46.91 34.44
CA TYR A 111 4.51 -47.46 35.62
C TYR A 111 4.29 -46.62 36.88
N ASP A 112 3.24 -45.80 36.92
CA ASP A 112 2.85 -44.95 38.05
C ASP A 112 3.89 -43.88 38.45
N LEU A 113 4.91 -43.65 37.61
CA LEU A 113 6.04 -42.72 37.86
C LEU A 113 5.67 -41.23 37.69
N ASP A 114 4.46 -40.93 37.23
CA ASP A 114 3.99 -39.56 36.95
C ASP A 114 3.89 -38.69 38.23
N GLN A 115 3.84 -39.33 39.42
CA GLN A 115 3.73 -38.70 40.76
C GLN A 115 5.02 -37.95 41.16
N GLY A 116 5.27 -36.80 40.50
CA GLY A 116 6.42 -35.93 40.71
C GLY A 116 7.05 -35.39 39.42
N LEU A 117 6.60 -35.85 38.24
CA LEU A 117 7.05 -35.38 36.92
C LEU A 117 5.92 -34.92 35.99
N GLY A 118 4.67 -35.29 36.27
CA GLY A 118 3.51 -34.93 35.43
C GLY A 118 3.36 -33.42 35.22
N ASP A 119 3.44 -32.63 36.29
CA ASP A 119 3.28 -31.17 36.25
C ASP A 119 4.43 -30.50 35.47
N LEU A 120 5.69 -30.83 35.83
CA LEU A 120 6.93 -30.36 35.18
C LEU A 120 6.98 -30.59 33.66
N LEU A 121 6.29 -31.63 33.16
CA LEU A 121 6.19 -31.94 31.73
C LEU A 121 4.91 -31.41 31.08
N THR A 122 3.92 -30.96 31.85
CA THR A 122 2.63 -30.47 31.32
C THR A 122 2.64 -28.96 31.13
N GLU A 123 3.21 -28.22 32.09
CA GLU A 123 3.31 -26.76 32.05
C GLU A 123 4.27 -26.27 30.94
N ARG A 124 5.29 -27.07 30.60
CA ARG A 124 6.30 -26.79 29.56
C ARG A 124 5.89 -27.07 28.10
N LYS A 125 4.60 -27.25 27.81
CA LYS A 125 4.13 -27.52 26.43
C LYS A 125 4.26 -26.33 25.47
N ALA A 126 4.53 -25.13 25.98
CA ALA A 126 5.02 -23.99 25.22
C ALA A 126 6.18 -23.33 25.97
N LEU A 127 7.00 -22.55 25.26
CA LEU A 127 7.88 -21.57 25.91
C LEU A 127 6.98 -20.41 26.38
N VAL A 128 6.61 -20.41 27.66
CA VAL A 128 5.73 -19.38 28.23
C VAL A 128 6.44 -18.03 28.18
N VAL A 129 5.84 -17.09 27.47
CA VAL A 129 6.24 -15.68 27.41
C VAL A 129 5.79 -15.01 28.72
N PRO A 130 6.70 -14.47 29.56
CA PRO A 130 6.35 -13.36 30.44
C PRO A 130 5.97 -12.19 29.53
N GLU A 131 4.79 -11.57 29.70
CA GLU A 131 4.37 -10.48 28.81
C GLU A 131 5.47 -9.40 28.74
N PRO A 132 6.04 -9.10 27.56
CA PRO A 132 7.04 -8.05 27.46
C PRO A 132 6.32 -6.72 27.70
N GLU A 133 6.77 -5.96 28.70
CA GLU A 133 6.22 -4.62 28.93
C GLU A 133 6.33 -3.78 27.65
N PRO A 134 5.30 -2.98 27.31
CA PRO A 134 5.22 -2.30 26.03
C PRO A 134 6.16 -1.09 26.00
N ASP A 135 7.43 -1.37 25.70
CA ASP A 135 8.44 -0.34 25.47
C ASP A 135 7.99 0.60 24.35
N SER A 136 8.20 1.90 24.54
CA SER A 136 7.42 2.92 23.82
C SER A 136 7.86 3.16 22.37
N ASP A 137 6.85 3.50 21.56
CA ASP A 137 6.88 3.89 20.14
C ASP A 137 7.15 2.80 19.07
N SER A 138 6.49 2.99 17.93
CA SER A 138 6.75 2.34 16.63
C SER A 138 6.45 0.83 16.47
N ASN A 139 5.20 0.36 16.72
CA ASN A 139 4.57 -0.75 15.96
C ASN A 139 3.05 -0.97 16.23
N GLN A 140 2.22 0.08 16.26
CA GLN A 140 0.78 -0.10 16.54
C GLN A 140 -0.02 -0.82 15.43
N GLU A 141 0.38 -0.69 14.15
CA GLU A 141 -0.34 -1.30 13.02
C GLU A 141 -0.31 -2.84 13.01
N ARG A 142 0.56 -3.49 13.80
CA ARG A 142 0.63 -4.96 13.93
C ARG A 142 -0.23 -5.54 15.05
N LYS A 143 -1.09 -4.73 15.70
CA LYS A 143 -1.94 -5.18 16.81
C LYS A 143 -3.29 -5.71 16.33
N ASP A 144 -3.95 -5.02 15.40
CA ASP A 144 -5.31 -5.34 14.92
C ASP A 144 -5.45 -6.67 14.14
N ASP A 145 -4.35 -7.21 13.61
CA ASP A 145 -4.31 -8.54 12.97
C ASP A 145 -4.24 -9.68 14.01
N ARG A 146 -3.73 -9.42 15.22
CA ARG A 146 -3.59 -10.46 16.27
C ARG A 146 -4.94 -10.84 16.89
N GLU A 147 -5.86 -9.88 17.04
CA GLU A 147 -7.18 -10.10 17.65
C GLU A 147 -8.16 -10.91 16.77
N ARG A 148 -7.73 -11.39 15.60
CA ARG A 148 -8.61 -12.00 14.58
C ARG A 148 -8.26 -13.44 14.19
N GLY A 149 -7.35 -14.09 14.92
CA GLY A 149 -6.67 -15.33 14.51
C GLY A 149 -6.56 -16.45 15.56
N ASP A 150 -7.58 -16.62 16.41
CA ASP A 150 -7.67 -17.68 17.44
C ASP A 150 -7.53 -19.09 16.85
N GLY A 151 -6.28 -19.60 16.74
CA GLY A 151 -5.96 -20.89 16.11
C GLY A 151 -4.58 -21.06 15.45
N GLN A 152 -3.73 -20.02 15.31
CA GLN A 152 -2.36 -20.19 14.76
C GLN A 152 -1.23 -20.14 15.81
N GLU A 153 -1.56 -19.91 17.07
CA GLU A 153 -0.61 -19.44 18.08
C GLU A 153 0.58 -20.37 18.42
N PRO A 154 0.48 -21.71 18.52
CA PRO A 154 1.56 -22.53 19.10
C PRO A 154 2.92 -22.50 18.37
N ALA A 155 2.91 -22.28 17.05
CA ALA A 155 4.14 -22.17 16.26
C ALA A 155 4.71 -20.74 16.28
N PHE A 156 3.83 -19.74 16.18
CA PHE A 156 4.22 -18.34 16.23
C PHE A 156 4.65 -17.91 17.64
N SER A 157 4.04 -18.44 18.70
CA SER A 157 4.47 -18.19 20.08
C SER A 157 5.87 -18.76 20.31
N PHE A 158 6.15 -20.00 19.88
CA PHE A 158 7.50 -20.58 20.01
C PHE A 158 8.58 -19.71 19.34
N LEU A 159 8.39 -19.31 18.07
CA LEU A 159 9.37 -18.45 17.39
C LEU A 159 9.42 -17.03 17.99
N ALA A 160 8.29 -16.49 18.45
CA ALA A 160 8.25 -15.20 19.15
C ALA A 160 9.02 -15.25 20.48
N THR A 161 8.86 -16.29 21.29
CA THR A 161 9.62 -16.46 22.53
C THR A 161 11.11 -16.59 22.25
N LEU A 162 11.51 -17.36 21.23
CA LEU A 162 12.93 -17.44 20.83
C LEU A 162 13.48 -16.08 20.36
N ALA A 163 12.66 -15.22 19.74
CA ALA A 163 13.06 -13.89 19.29
C ALA A 163 13.05 -12.82 20.41
N SER A 164 12.29 -13.03 21.49
CA SER A 164 12.23 -12.12 22.65
C SER A 164 13.15 -12.53 23.82
N SER A 165 13.52 -13.81 23.93
CA SER A 165 14.44 -14.30 24.96
C SER A 165 15.89 -13.96 24.63
N SER A 166 16.68 -13.63 25.65
CA SER A 166 18.14 -13.58 25.53
C SER A 166 18.75 -14.97 25.33
N SER A 167 19.99 -15.03 24.82
CA SER A 167 20.72 -16.30 24.66
C SER A 167 20.88 -17.04 25.99
N GLU A 168 21.09 -16.32 27.09
CA GLU A 168 21.29 -16.91 28.43
C GLU A 168 20.00 -17.53 28.98
N GLU A 169 18.85 -16.86 28.80
CA GLU A 169 17.54 -17.43 29.14
C GLU A 169 17.20 -18.65 28.27
N MET A 170 17.49 -18.58 26.97
CA MET A 170 17.26 -19.68 26.03
C MET A 170 18.11 -20.91 26.36
N GLU A 171 19.41 -20.71 26.62
CA GLU A 171 20.33 -21.78 27.05
C GLU A 171 19.89 -22.39 28.38
N SER A 172 19.47 -21.58 29.35
CA SER A 172 18.96 -22.04 30.65
C SER A 172 17.69 -22.88 30.51
N GLN A 173 16.70 -22.41 29.73
CA GLN A 173 15.45 -23.13 29.50
C GLN A 173 15.66 -24.46 28.74
N LEU A 174 16.55 -24.47 27.74
CA LEU A 174 16.90 -25.69 27.00
C LEU A 174 17.66 -26.68 27.88
N GLN A 175 18.62 -26.22 28.69
CA GLN A 175 19.36 -27.05 29.64
C GLN A 175 18.41 -27.70 30.66
N GLU A 176 17.47 -26.94 31.25
CA GLU A 176 16.54 -27.50 32.22
C GLU A 176 15.55 -28.49 31.59
N ARG A 177 15.15 -28.28 30.32
CA ARG A 177 14.37 -29.25 29.53
C ARG A 177 15.16 -30.55 29.34
N VAL A 178 16.43 -30.47 28.90
CA VAL A 178 17.33 -31.64 28.75
C VAL A 178 17.49 -32.38 30.09
N GLU A 179 17.69 -31.67 31.19
CA GLU A 179 17.82 -32.28 32.51
C GLU A 179 16.53 -32.95 32.99
N SER A 180 15.36 -32.37 32.70
CA SER A 180 14.07 -32.98 33.00
C SER A 180 13.86 -34.30 32.24
N SER A 181 14.04 -34.28 30.92
CA SER A 181 13.91 -35.49 30.09
C SER A 181 14.98 -36.54 30.47
N ARG A 182 16.20 -36.13 30.83
CA ARG A 182 17.25 -37.03 31.35
C ARG A 182 16.89 -37.65 32.71
N ARG A 183 16.32 -36.89 33.64
CA ARG A 183 15.82 -37.38 34.93
C ARG A 183 14.72 -38.43 34.72
N ALA A 184 13.76 -38.14 33.85
CA ALA A 184 12.68 -39.06 33.49
C ALA A 184 13.18 -40.36 32.85
N VAL A 185 14.05 -40.28 31.84
CA VAL A 185 14.66 -41.47 31.19
C VAL A 185 15.45 -42.31 32.21
N SER A 186 16.16 -41.67 33.15
CA SER A 186 16.89 -42.39 34.21
C SER A 186 15.94 -43.21 35.10
N GLN A 187 14.76 -42.68 35.45
CA GLN A 187 13.76 -43.43 36.21
C GLN A 187 13.23 -44.63 35.41
N ILE A 188 12.89 -44.43 34.13
CA ILE A 188 12.42 -45.48 33.22
C ILE A 188 13.44 -46.64 33.14
N VAL A 189 14.73 -46.33 32.98
CA VAL A 189 15.81 -47.34 33.00
C VAL A 189 15.81 -48.11 34.32
N THR A 190 15.76 -47.44 35.48
CA THR A 190 15.74 -48.16 36.77
C THR A 190 14.46 -48.96 37.04
N VAL A 191 13.38 -48.78 36.27
CA VAL A 191 12.21 -49.68 36.29
C VAL A 191 12.42 -50.86 35.34
N TYR A 192 13.00 -50.63 34.17
CA TYR A 192 13.37 -51.68 33.23
C TYR A 192 14.35 -52.68 33.86
N ASP A 193 15.40 -52.20 34.54
CA ASP A 193 16.39 -53.04 35.23
C ASP A 193 15.72 -53.95 36.29
N LYS A 194 14.86 -53.37 37.15
CA LYS A 194 14.11 -54.11 38.17
C LYS A 194 13.10 -55.11 37.58
N LEU A 195 12.56 -54.82 36.40
CA LEU A 195 11.67 -55.73 35.68
C LEU A 195 12.46 -56.91 35.10
N GLN A 196 13.63 -56.65 34.51
CA GLN A 196 14.54 -57.67 34.00
C GLN A 196 15.03 -58.60 35.13
N GLU A 197 15.48 -58.05 36.26
CA GLU A 197 15.89 -58.84 37.45
C GLU A 197 14.78 -59.81 37.92
N LYS A 198 13.52 -59.37 37.88
CA LYS A 198 12.35 -60.20 38.21
C LYS A 198 12.07 -61.28 37.17
N VAL A 199 12.14 -60.95 35.88
CA VAL A 199 11.99 -61.93 34.79
C VAL A 199 13.08 -63.00 34.89
N ASP A 200 14.32 -62.62 35.19
CA ASP A 200 15.44 -63.55 35.37
C ASP A 200 15.31 -64.37 36.67
N LEU A 201 14.68 -63.84 37.72
CA LEU A 201 14.36 -64.59 38.94
C LEU A 201 13.26 -65.62 38.70
N LEU A 202 12.14 -65.23 38.09
CA LEU A 202 11.03 -66.12 37.76
C LEU A 202 11.48 -67.22 36.79
N SER A 203 12.29 -66.88 35.79
CA SER A 203 12.90 -67.85 34.87
C SER A 203 13.79 -68.87 35.59
N ARG A 204 14.52 -68.46 36.63
CA ARG A 204 15.30 -69.39 37.47
C ARG A 204 14.41 -70.25 38.37
N LYS A 205 13.33 -69.71 38.94
CA LYS A 205 12.36 -70.50 39.72
C LYS A 205 11.68 -71.57 38.86
N LEU A 206 11.21 -71.22 37.65
CA LEU A 206 10.58 -72.17 36.71
C LEU A 206 11.53 -73.32 36.32
N ASN A 207 12.81 -73.04 36.14
CA ASN A 207 13.81 -74.03 35.76
C ASN A 207 14.41 -74.81 36.95
N SER A 208 13.90 -74.64 38.17
CA SER A 208 14.44 -75.29 39.38
C SER A 208 14.15 -76.79 39.48
N GLY A 209 13.09 -77.27 38.85
CA GLY A 209 12.64 -78.67 38.91
C GLY A 209 11.91 -79.08 40.20
N ASP A 210 11.76 -78.17 41.18
CA ASP A 210 10.92 -78.38 42.36
C ASP A 210 9.51 -77.86 42.09
N ASN A 211 8.52 -78.76 42.10
CA ASN A 211 7.12 -78.43 41.83
C ASN A 211 6.57 -77.30 42.72
N LEU A 212 7.02 -77.19 43.98
CA LEU A 212 6.54 -76.13 44.89
C LEU A 212 7.08 -74.75 44.49
N ILE A 213 8.37 -74.69 44.11
CA ILE A 213 9.03 -73.45 43.66
C ILE A 213 8.48 -73.03 42.29
N VAL A 214 8.18 -73.99 41.42
CA VAL A 214 7.53 -73.74 40.13
C VAL A 214 6.10 -73.24 40.32
N GLU A 215 5.31 -73.84 41.22
CA GLU A 215 3.94 -73.39 41.49
C GLU A 215 3.90 -71.97 42.10
N GLU A 216 4.78 -71.67 43.07
CA GLU A 216 4.96 -70.32 43.62
C GLU A 216 5.28 -69.30 42.52
N ALA A 217 6.22 -69.63 41.62
CA ALA A 217 6.62 -68.76 40.53
C ALA A 217 5.54 -68.56 39.46
N VAL A 218 4.70 -69.58 39.21
CA VAL A 218 3.54 -69.45 38.32
C VAL A 218 2.47 -68.55 38.95
N GLN A 219 2.24 -68.64 40.27
CA GLN A 219 1.33 -67.73 40.98
C GLN A 219 1.87 -66.28 40.97
N GLU A 220 3.16 -66.09 41.23
CA GLU A 220 3.84 -64.79 41.20
C GLU A 220 3.79 -64.17 39.78
N LEU A 221 4.13 -64.93 38.74
CA LEU A 221 4.05 -64.49 37.34
C LEU A 221 2.62 -64.13 36.93
N ASN A 222 1.62 -64.93 37.32
CA ASN A 222 0.22 -64.65 37.02
C ASN A 222 -0.27 -63.38 37.72
N SER A 223 0.21 -63.09 38.93
CA SER A 223 -0.06 -61.82 39.62
C SER A 223 0.57 -60.62 38.90
N PHE A 224 1.81 -60.73 38.41
CA PHE A 224 2.44 -59.68 37.60
C PHE A 224 1.71 -59.45 36.27
N LEU A 225 1.32 -60.52 35.56
CA LEU A 225 0.56 -60.40 34.32
C LEU A 225 -0.84 -59.79 34.54
N ALA A 226 -1.51 -60.11 35.66
CA ALA A 226 -2.78 -59.48 36.01
C ALA A 226 -2.63 -57.97 36.28
N GLN A 227 -1.60 -57.56 37.03
CA GLN A 227 -1.30 -56.14 37.28
C GLN A 227 -0.94 -55.39 35.98
N GLU A 228 -0.16 -56.01 35.09
CA GLU A 228 0.23 -55.40 33.82
C GLU A 228 -0.95 -55.29 32.84
N ASN A 229 -1.87 -56.25 32.83
CA ASN A 229 -3.12 -56.15 32.06
C ASN A 229 -4.00 -54.97 32.52
N VAL A 230 -4.05 -54.68 33.83
CA VAL A 230 -4.76 -53.49 34.35
C VAL A 230 -4.09 -52.20 33.87
N ARG A 231 -2.77 -52.06 34.04
CA ARG A 231 -2.02 -50.89 33.53
C ARG A 231 -2.14 -50.69 32.03
N LEU A 232 -2.15 -51.77 31.25
CA LEU A 232 -2.33 -51.72 29.80
C LEU A 232 -3.76 -51.30 29.42
N GLN A 233 -4.78 -51.67 30.20
CA GLN A 233 -6.15 -51.19 30.00
C GLN A 233 -6.25 -49.69 30.32
N GLU A 234 -5.78 -49.25 31.49
CA GLU A 234 -5.79 -47.83 31.91
C GLU A 234 -5.02 -46.93 30.92
N LEU A 235 -3.89 -47.41 30.40
CA LEU A 235 -3.14 -46.74 29.35
C LEU A 235 -3.90 -46.69 28.02
N THR A 236 -4.60 -47.77 27.66
CA THR A 236 -5.42 -47.84 26.44
C THR A 236 -6.58 -46.86 26.52
N ASP A 237 -7.28 -46.80 27.65
CA ASP A 237 -8.43 -45.91 27.86
C ASP A 237 -7.99 -44.43 27.76
N LEU A 238 -6.85 -44.07 28.36
CA LEU A 238 -6.26 -42.73 28.25
C LEU A 238 -5.80 -42.38 26.83
N LEU A 239 -5.25 -43.34 26.08
CA LEU A 239 -4.87 -43.11 24.69
C LEU A 239 -6.09 -42.97 23.77
N GLN A 240 -7.20 -43.67 24.06
CA GLN A 240 -8.48 -43.48 23.38
C GLN A 240 -9.10 -42.11 23.70
N GLU A 241 -9.06 -41.67 24.97
CA GLU A 241 -9.51 -40.32 25.37
C GLU A 241 -8.72 -39.24 24.62
N LYS A 242 -7.38 -39.28 24.67
CA LYS A 242 -6.52 -38.34 23.93
C LYS A 242 -6.77 -38.36 22.42
N HIS A 243 -6.95 -39.55 21.83
CA HIS A 243 -7.29 -39.67 20.42
C HIS A 243 -8.65 -39.03 20.11
N HIS A 244 -9.64 -39.20 20.98
CA HIS A 244 -10.96 -38.59 20.83
C HIS A 244 -10.89 -37.05 20.90
N THR A 245 -10.21 -36.49 21.90
CA THR A 245 -10.00 -35.03 22.01
C THR A 245 -9.26 -34.49 20.78
N MET A 246 -8.16 -35.13 20.37
CA MET A 246 -7.39 -34.71 19.19
C MET A 246 -8.21 -34.80 17.90
N SER A 247 -9.10 -35.80 17.77
CA SER A 247 -10.03 -35.91 16.65
C SER A 247 -11.07 -34.78 16.65
N GLN A 248 -11.59 -34.39 17.82
CA GLN A 248 -12.51 -33.26 17.92
C GLN A 248 -11.85 -31.94 17.48
N GLU A 249 -10.63 -31.66 17.96
CA GLU A 249 -9.90 -30.44 17.55
C GLU A 249 -9.54 -30.46 16.06
N PHE A 250 -9.15 -31.63 15.51
CA PHE A 250 -8.92 -31.79 14.08
C PHE A 250 -10.17 -31.43 13.26
N CYS A 251 -11.35 -31.95 13.63
CA CYS A 251 -12.61 -31.62 12.94
C CYS A 251 -12.97 -30.12 13.03
N LYS A 252 -12.69 -29.44 14.16
CA LYS A 252 -12.89 -27.99 14.29
C LYS A 252 -11.96 -27.20 13.37
N LEU A 253 -10.68 -27.60 13.30
CA LEU A 253 -9.69 -26.96 12.44
C LEU A 253 -9.99 -27.21 10.95
N GLN A 254 -10.41 -28.43 10.60
CA GLN A 254 -10.88 -28.76 9.24
C GLN A 254 -12.05 -27.87 8.82
N GLY A 255 -13.07 -27.68 9.67
CA GLY A 255 -14.17 -26.76 9.36
C GLY A 255 -13.74 -25.29 9.21
N LYS A 256 -12.73 -24.84 9.95
CA LYS A 256 -12.10 -23.51 9.74
C LYS A 256 -11.40 -23.43 8.37
N VAL A 257 -10.76 -24.51 7.90
CA VAL A 257 -10.12 -24.59 6.57
C VAL A 257 -11.18 -24.59 5.47
N GLU A 258 -12.17 -25.48 5.52
CA GLU A 258 -13.23 -25.60 4.50
C GLU A 258 -14.01 -24.29 4.30
N THR A 259 -14.26 -23.52 5.38
CA THR A 259 -14.88 -22.19 5.27
C THR A 259 -13.94 -21.12 4.70
N ALA A 260 -12.63 -21.23 4.92
CA ALA A 260 -11.64 -20.36 4.29
C ALA A 260 -11.49 -20.65 2.79
N GLU A 261 -11.39 -21.93 2.41
CA GLU A 261 -11.36 -22.39 1.00
C GLU A 261 -12.62 -21.95 0.24
N SER A 262 -13.80 -22.12 0.86
CA SER A 262 -15.07 -21.64 0.30
C SER A 262 -15.06 -20.13 0.03
N ARG A 263 -14.44 -19.34 0.93
CA ARG A 263 -14.30 -17.89 0.75
C ARG A 263 -13.27 -17.53 -0.33
N VAL A 264 -12.18 -18.29 -0.46
CA VAL A 264 -11.21 -18.13 -1.55
C VAL A 264 -11.89 -18.36 -2.90
N SER A 265 -12.65 -19.45 -3.05
CA SER A 265 -13.31 -19.77 -4.33
C SER A 265 -14.38 -18.75 -4.76
N VAL A 266 -15.07 -18.11 -3.81
CA VAL A 266 -15.94 -16.96 -4.09
C VAL A 266 -15.15 -15.74 -4.59
N LEU A 267 -13.97 -15.47 -4.03
CA LEU A 267 -13.09 -14.38 -4.47
C LEU A 267 -12.46 -14.67 -5.84
N GLU A 268 -12.10 -15.93 -6.13
CA GLU A 268 -11.63 -16.38 -7.45
C GLU A 268 -12.70 -16.14 -8.52
N SER A 269 -13.95 -16.54 -8.28
CA SER A 269 -15.07 -16.27 -9.20
C SER A 269 -15.29 -14.77 -9.43
N MET A 270 -15.14 -13.93 -8.39
CA MET A 270 -15.24 -12.47 -8.53
C MET A 270 -14.06 -11.87 -9.31
N ILE A 271 -12.86 -12.44 -9.17
CA ILE A 271 -11.67 -12.08 -9.95
C ILE A 271 -11.89 -12.42 -11.43
N ASP A 272 -12.47 -13.58 -11.75
CA ASP A 272 -12.76 -13.99 -13.14
C ASP A 272 -13.81 -13.09 -13.82
N ASP A 273 -14.90 -12.73 -13.12
CA ASP A 273 -15.89 -11.77 -13.61
C ASP A 273 -15.24 -10.40 -13.93
N LEU A 274 -14.38 -9.91 -13.04
CA LEU A 274 -13.66 -8.64 -13.22
C LEU A 274 -12.62 -8.73 -14.35
N GLN A 275 -11.92 -9.86 -14.50
CA GLN A 275 -11.03 -10.10 -15.64
C GLN A 275 -11.79 -10.08 -16.96
N TRP A 276 -12.97 -10.72 -17.02
CA TRP A 276 -13.81 -10.71 -18.21
C TRP A 276 -14.25 -9.30 -18.61
N ASP A 277 -14.62 -8.46 -17.64
CA ASP A 277 -15.01 -7.06 -17.89
C ASP A 277 -13.81 -6.19 -18.32
N ILE A 278 -12.63 -6.39 -17.74
CA ILE A 278 -11.37 -5.76 -18.20
C ILE A 278 -11.09 -6.14 -19.66
N ASP A 279 -11.25 -7.41 -20.02
CA ASP A 279 -10.96 -7.89 -21.38
C ASP A 279 -12.01 -7.43 -22.41
N LYS A 280 -13.27 -7.27 -21.98
CA LYS A 280 -14.35 -6.62 -22.73
C LYS A 280 -14.07 -5.13 -22.98
N ILE A 281 -13.46 -4.43 -22.02
CA ILE A 281 -12.97 -3.04 -22.19
C ILE A 281 -11.76 -3.00 -23.15
N ARG A 282 -10.76 -3.87 -22.98
CA ARG A 282 -9.61 -3.98 -23.92
C ARG A 282 -10.06 -4.25 -25.36
N LYS A 283 -11.05 -5.13 -25.56
CA LYS A 283 -11.67 -5.40 -26.88
C LYS A 283 -12.43 -4.20 -27.46
N ARG A 284 -12.80 -3.20 -26.66
CA ARG A 284 -13.31 -1.89 -27.13
C ARG A 284 -12.16 -0.95 -27.47
N GLU A 285 -11.15 -0.84 -26.60
CA GLU A 285 -9.95 -0.03 -26.81
C GLU A 285 -9.22 -0.41 -28.10
N GLN A 286 -8.94 -1.71 -28.32
CA GLN A 286 -8.33 -2.24 -29.53
C GLN A 286 -9.10 -1.91 -30.82
N ARG A 287 -10.42 -1.72 -30.76
CA ARG A 287 -11.21 -1.26 -31.92
C ARG A 287 -10.97 0.22 -32.21
N LEU A 288 -10.93 1.06 -31.17
CA LEU A 288 -10.59 2.48 -31.29
C LEU A 288 -9.15 2.67 -31.80
N ASN A 289 -8.19 1.92 -31.24
CA ASN A 289 -6.78 1.96 -31.67
C ASN A 289 -6.60 1.48 -33.11
N ARG A 290 -7.39 0.49 -33.59
CA ARG A 290 -7.40 0.11 -35.01
C ARG A 290 -7.97 1.21 -35.91
N HIS A 291 -9.07 1.86 -35.55
CA HIS A 291 -9.58 2.98 -36.34
C HIS A 291 -8.63 4.19 -36.35
N LEU A 292 -7.92 4.45 -35.24
CA LEU A 292 -6.84 5.44 -35.20
C LEU A 292 -5.68 5.06 -36.13
N ALA A 293 -5.25 3.79 -36.11
CA ALA A 293 -4.24 3.27 -37.02
C ALA A 293 -4.67 3.33 -38.50
N GLU A 294 -5.92 3.01 -38.83
CA GLU A 294 -6.50 3.15 -40.18
C GLU A 294 -6.54 4.62 -40.65
N VAL A 295 -6.71 5.58 -39.73
CA VAL A 295 -6.64 7.02 -40.05
C VAL A 295 -5.19 7.45 -40.28
N LEU A 296 -4.25 7.01 -39.44
CA LEU A 296 -2.81 7.26 -39.61
C LEU A 296 -2.26 6.61 -40.87
N GLU A 297 -2.68 5.38 -41.22
CA GLU A 297 -2.27 4.68 -42.43
C GLU A 297 -2.82 5.36 -43.70
N ARG A 298 -4.03 5.93 -43.67
CA ARG A 298 -4.53 6.79 -44.76
C ARG A 298 -3.70 8.08 -44.94
N VAL A 299 -3.05 8.57 -43.89
CA VAL A 299 -2.08 9.67 -43.98
C VAL A 299 -0.73 9.18 -44.54
N ASN A 300 -0.27 8.01 -44.10
CA ASN A 300 1.08 7.50 -44.37
C ASN A 300 1.25 6.73 -45.69
N SER A 301 0.18 6.11 -46.21
CA SER A 301 0.22 5.19 -47.38
C SER A 301 0.51 5.85 -48.75
N LYS A 302 0.95 7.11 -48.77
CA LYS A 302 1.46 7.80 -49.95
C LYS A 302 2.97 7.52 -50.19
N GLY A 303 3.43 6.25 -50.30
CA GLY A 303 4.78 5.92 -50.86
C GLY A 303 5.41 4.47 -50.82
N TYR A 304 5.60 3.85 -52.01
CA TYR A 304 6.71 2.94 -52.53
C TYR A 304 7.04 1.45 -52.05
N LYS A 305 7.79 0.61 -52.87
CA LYS A 305 7.98 -0.93 -52.84
C LYS A 305 9.23 -1.56 -53.65
N VAL A 306 9.57 -2.93 -53.65
CA VAL A 306 10.22 -3.89 -54.72
C VAL A 306 11.04 -5.25 -54.29
N TYR A 307 11.47 -6.27 -55.17
CA TYR A 307 12.04 -7.72 -54.93
C TYR A 307 12.97 -8.52 -56.04
N GLY A 308 13.52 -9.81 -55.89
CA GLY A 308 14.37 -10.68 -56.92
C GLY A 308 14.93 -12.21 -56.65
N ALA A 309 15.61 -13.00 -57.60
CA ALA A 309 16.20 -14.46 -57.56
C ALA A 309 17.18 -14.94 -58.79
N GLY A 310 17.87 -16.13 -59.17
CA GLY A 310 18.28 -17.62 -58.90
C GLY A 310 19.07 -18.33 -60.16
N SER A 311 19.63 -19.59 -60.48
CA SER A 311 20.17 -21.00 -60.08
C SER A 311 20.76 -21.84 -61.38
N SER A 312 21.41 -23.07 -61.67
CA SER A 312 22.20 -24.38 -61.25
C SER A 312 22.72 -25.24 -62.56
N LEU A 313 23.39 -26.44 -62.86
CA LEU A 313 24.21 -27.72 -62.42
C LEU A 313 24.93 -28.49 -63.70
N TYR A 314 25.57 -29.71 -63.99
CA TYR A 314 26.07 -31.13 -63.51
C TYR A 314 27.11 -31.95 -64.51
N GLY A 315 27.50 -33.31 -64.41
CA GLY A 315 28.53 -34.12 -65.27
C GLY A 315 28.70 -35.75 -65.27
N GLY A 316 29.73 -36.46 -65.90
CA GLY A 316 29.94 -38.01 -66.04
C GLY A 316 31.27 -38.73 -66.69
N THR A 317 31.42 -40.12 -66.86
CA THR A 317 32.72 -40.96 -67.17
C THR A 317 32.71 -42.42 -67.91
N ILE A 318 33.84 -43.23 -68.13
CA ILE A 318 33.99 -44.56 -68.96
C ILE A 318 35.18 -45.66 -68.66
N THR A 319 35.45 -46.80 -69.45
CA THR A 319 36.25 -48.11 -69.14
C THR A 319 37.20 -48.90 -70.22
N ILE A 320 37.66 -50.22 -70.10
CA ILE A 320 38.81 -50.98 -70.84
C ILE A 320 38.80 -52.60 -71.13
N ASN A 321 39.90 -53.38 -71.51
CA ASN A 321 39.97 -54.77 -72.21
C ASN A 321 41.22 -55.82 -72.02
N ALA A 322 41.30 -57.11 -72.58
CA ALA A 322 42.35 -58.27 -72.38
C ALA A 322 42.69 -59.40 -73.52
N ARG A 323 43.29 -60.65 -73.26
CA ARG A 323 43.95 -61.71 -74.22
C ARG A 323 44.97 -62.83 -73.67
N LYS A 324 45.55 -63.77 -74.51
CA LYS A 324 46.58 -64.94 -74.40
C LYS A 324 46.17 -66.49 -74.41
N PHE A 325 46.96 -67.49 -73.87
CA PHE A 325 46.64 -68.42 -72.73
C PHE A 325 45.95 -69.86 -72.71
N GLU A 326 46.21 -70.92 -73.51
CA GLU A 326 45.44 -72.21 -73.31
C GLU A 326 45.89 -73.15 -72.17
N GLU A 327 47.10 -73.74 -72.19
CA GLU A 327 47.61 -74.56 -71.07
C GLU A 327 47.80 -73.71 -69.79
N MET A 328 48.24 -72.46 -70.00
CA MET A 328 48.31 -71.42 -68.97
C MET A 328 46.92 -70.95 -68.49
N ASN A 329 45.81 -71.26 -69.18
CA ASN A 329 44.48 -71.19 -68.58
C ASN A 329 44.26 -72.41 -67.70
N ALA A 330 44.54 -73.63 -68.15
CA ALA A 330 44.20 -74.84 -67.39
C ALA A 330 44.84 -74.87 -65.98
N GLU A 331 46.15 -74.64 -65.88
CA GLU A 331 46.83 -74.53 -64.58
C GLU A 331 46.37 -73.30 -63.78
N LEU A 332 45.97 -72.22 -64.45
CA LEU A 332 45.42 -71.03 -63.81
C LEU A 332 43.99 -71.25 -63.28
N GLU A 333 43.14 -72.02 -63.99
CA GLU A 333 41.80 -72.38 -63.53
C GLU A 333 41.87 -73.35 -62.34
N GLU A 334 42.76 -74.36 -62.34
CA GLU A 334 42.94 -75.22 -61.16
C GLU A 334 43.46 -74.42 -59.95
N ASN A 335 44.42 -73.51 -60.15
CA ASN A 335 44.89 -72.62 -59.08
C ASN A 335 43.82 -71.61 -58.65
N LYS A 336 42.98 -71.11 -59.56
CA LYS A 336 41.80 -70.28 -59.22
C LYS A 336 40.78 -71.07 -58.41
N GLU A 337 40.45 -72.30 -58.80
CA GLU A 337 39.51 -73.15 -58.05
C GLU A 337 40.05 -73.47 -56.65
N LEU A 338 41.34 -73.81 -56.51
CA LEU A 338 41.95 -74.04 -55.20
C LEU A 338 42.00 -72.76 -54.35
N ALA A 339 42.31 -71.61 -54.95
CA ALA A 339 42.28 -70.32 -54.27
C ALA A 339 40.85 -69.90 -53.88
N GLN A 340 39.86 -70.14 -54.75
CA GLN A 340 38.46 -69.84 -54.52
C GLN A 340 37.88 -70.73 -53.42
N ASN A 341 38.19 -72.03 -53.39
CA ASN A 341 37.76 -72.93 -52.33
C ASN A 341 38.34 -72.50 -50.97
N ARG A 342 39.64 -72.19 -50.90
CA ARG A 342 40.27 -71.63 -49.70
C ARG A 342 39.68 -70.27 -49.30
N HIS A 343 39.32 -69.43 -50.28
CA HIS A 343 38.65 -68.16 -50.03
C HIS A 343 37.27 -68.37 -49.42
N CYS A 344 36.45 -69.26 -49.98
CA CYS A 344 35.14 -69.64 -49.44
C CYS A 344 35.22 -70.27 -48.04
N GLU A 345 36.27 -71.06 -47.74
CA GLU A 345 36.53 -71.61 -46.40
C GLU A 345 36.90 -70.51 -45.40
N LEU A 346 37.78 -69.57 -45.79
CA LEU A 346 38.16 -68.42 -44.97
C LEU A 346 36.99 -67.44 -44.78
N GLU A 347 36.11 -67.26 -45.77
CA GLU A 347 34.91 -66.44 -45.64
C GLU A 347 33.90 -67.07 -44.67
N LYS A 348 33.70 -68.38 -44.72
CA LYS A 348 32.89 -69.11 -43.73
C LYS A 348 33.48 -68.96 -42.33
N LEU A 349 34.78 -69.23 -42.14
CA LEU A 349 35.43 -69.05 -40.84
C LEU A 349 35.36 -67.60 -40.34
N ARG A 350 35.43 -66.61 -41.24
CA ARG A 350 35.24 -65.20 -40.88
C ARG A 350 33.80 -64.95 -40.43
N GLN A 351 32.81 -65.46 -41.17
CA GLN A 351 31.39 -65.34 -40.82
C GLN A 351 31.08 -66.04 -39.49
N ASP A 352 31.53 -67.28 -39.28
CA ASP A 352 31.37 -68.03 -38.04
C ASP A 352 31.97 -67.24 -36.85
N PHE A 353 33.14 -66.62 -37.04
CA PHE A 353 33.77 -65.78 -36.02
C PHE A 353 33.00 -64.45 -35.79
N GLU A 354 32.46 -63.86 -36.84
CA GLU A 354 31.62 -62.64 -36.82
C GLU A 354 30.27 -62.91 -36.11
N GLU A 355 29.68 -64.08 -36.31
CA GLU A 355 28.50 -64.57 -35.60
C GLU A 355 28.80 -64.91 -34.13
N VAL A 356 29.90 -65.61 -33.83
CA VAL A 356 30.28 -65.93 -32.43
C VAL A 356 30.65 -64.66 -31.66
N THR A 357 31.36 -63.69 -32.26
CA THR A 357 31.70 -62.42 -31.59
C THR A 357 30.48 -61.53 -31.37
N THR A 358 29.56 -61.44 -32.33
CA THR A 358 28.29 -60.70 -32.13
C THR A 358 27.36 -61.38 -31.10
N GLN A 359 27.33 -62.71 -31.04
CA GLN A 359 26.68 -63.43 -29.94
C GLN A 359 27.35 -63.16 -28.58
N ASN A 360 28.69 -63.12 -28.53
CA ASN A 360 29.43 -62.84 -27.30
C ASN A 360 29.17 -61.42 -26.77
N GLU A 361 29.10 -60.41 -27.65
CA GLU A 361 28.74 -59.05 -27.24
C GLU A 361 27.27 -58.91 -26.82
N LYS A 362 26.32 -59.62 -27.47
CA LYS A 362 24.93 -59.70 -27.00
C LYS A 362 24.86 -60.27 -25.58
N LEU A 363 25.47 -61.43 -25.34
CA LEU A 363 25.52 -62.05 -24.01
C LEU A 363 26.19 -61.17 -22.95
N LYS A 364 27.22 -60.39 -23.32
CA LYS A 364 27.82 -59.37 -22.42
C LYS A 364 26.86 -58.24 -22.11
N VAL A 365 26.06 -57.76 -23.07
CA VAL A 365 25.02 -56.73 -22.82
C VAL A 365 23.93 -57.31 -21.91
N GLU A 366 23.39 -58.47 -22.26
CA GLU A 366 22.34 -59.18 -21.51
C GLU A 366 22.76 -59.44 -20.05
N LEU A 367 24.00 -59.92 -19.82
CA LEU A 367 24.55 -60.15 -18.48
C LEU A 367 24.70 -58.85 -17.66
N ARG A 368 24.95 -57.70 -18.31
CA ARG A 368 25.00 -56.39 -17.63
C ARG A 368 23.60 -55.92 -17.24
N SER A 369 22.62 -56.00 -18.16
CA SER A 369 21.23 -55.63 -17.88
C SER A 369 20.54 -56.57 -16.88
N ALA A 370 20.88 -57.87 -16.88
CA ALA A 370 20.24 -58.85 -16.00
C ALA A 370 20.38 -58.51 -14.51
N VAL A 371 21.51 -57.94 -14.09
CA VAL A 371 21.71 -57.47 -12.72
C VAL A 371 20.80 -56.28 -12.40
N GLU A 372 20.64 -55.34 -13.33
CA GLU A 372 19.73 -54.21 -13.16
C GLU A 372 18.25 -54.64 -13.10
N GLU A 373 17.81 -55.53 -13.97
CA GLU A 373 16.42 -56.00 -13.98
C GLU A 373 16.08 -56.82 -12.72
N VAL A 374 16.98 -57.70 -12.27
CA VAL A 374 16.79 -58.42 -10.99
C VAL A 374 16.71 -57.43 -9.82
N VAL A 375 17.51 -56.35 -9.82
CA VAL A 375 17.37 -55.28 -8.81
C VAL A 375 16.03 -54.55 -8.94
N LYS A 376 15.56 -54.22 -10.15
CA LYS A 376 14.25 -53.57 -10.40
C LYS A 376 13.06 -54.46 -9.98
N GLU A 377 13.22 -55.78 -9.96
CA GLU A 377 12.21 -56.72 -9.47
C GLU A 377 12.16 -56.84 -7.94
N THR A 378 13.20 -56.43 -7.21
CA THR A 378 13.21 -56.50 -5.74
C THR A 378 12.08 -55.66 -5.11
N PRO A 379 11.44 -56.15 -4.03
CA PRO A 379 10.40 -55.38 -3.33
C PRO A 379 10.97 -54.09 -2.72
N GLU A 380 12.25 -54.08 -2.32
CA GLU A 380 12.96 -52.90 -1.83
C GLU A 380 13.06 -51.81 -2.91
N TYR A 381 13.49 -52.16 -4.12
CA TYR A 381 13.55 -51.21 -5.24
C TYR A 381 12.16 -50.69 -5.59
N ARG A 382 11.14 -51.56 -5.71
CA ARG A 382 9.78 -51.12 -6.04
C ARG A 382 9.16 -50.24 -4.96
N CYS A 383 9.43 -50.52 -3.68
CA CYS A 383 9.00 -49.68 -2.56
C CYS A 383 9.67 -48.29 -2.65
N MET A 384 10.98 -48.25 -2.86
CA MET A 384 11.75 -47.01 -3.04
C MET A 384 11.33 -46.22 -4.29
N GLN A 385 11.02 -46.90 -5.40
CA GLN A 385 10.51 -46.30 -6.64
C GLN A 385 9.12 -45.67 -6.42
N SER A 386 8.25 -46.33 -5.65
CA SER A 386 6.94 -45.80 -5.28
C SER A 386 7.08 -44.55 -4.40
N GLN A 387 7.89 -44.61 -3.34
CA GLN A 387 8.19 -43.46 -2.46
C GLN A 387 8.80 -42.29 -3.25
N PHE A 388 9.77 -42.55 -4.13
CA PHE A 388 10.36 -41.53 -4.99
C PHE A 388 9.32 -40.92 -5.95
N SER A 389 8.41 -41.73 -6.51
CA SER A 389 7.34 -41.22 -7.38
C SER A 389 6.37 -40.30 -6.64
N VAL A 390 6.04 -40.61 -5.39
CA VAL A 390 5.23 -39.73 -4.52
C VAL A 390 5.98 -38.42 -4.26
N LEU A 391 7.20 -38.49 -3.71
CA LEU A 391 8.02 -37.31 -3.39
C LEU A 391 8.31 -36.43 -4.62
N TYR A 392 8.49 -37.02 -5.80
CA TYR A 392 8.71 -36.29 -7.05
C TYR A 392 7.44 -35.56 -7.53
N ASN A 393 6.26 -36.17 -7.40
CA ASN A 393 4.98 -35.53 -7.71
C ASN A 393 4.64 -34.43 -6.71
N GLU A 394 4.87 -34.66 -5.41
CA GLU A 394 4.72 -33.64 -4.35
C GLU A 394 5.67 -32.44 -4.60
N SER A 395 6.92 -32.71 -4.96
CA SER A 395 7.90 -31.67 -5.34
C SER A 395 7.45 -30.87 -6.57
N LEU A 396 6.86 -31.51 -7.58
CA LEU A 396 6.27 -30.83 -8.74
C LEU A 396 5.05 -29.96 -8.37
N GLN A 397 4.19 -30.43 -7.47
CA GLN A 397 3.03 -29.66 -6.98
C GLN A 397 3.47 -28.45 -6.15
N LEU A 398 4.39 -28.64 -5.19
CA LEU A 398 5.01 -27.57 -4.43
C LEU A 398 5.72 -26.55 -5.33
N LYS A 399 6.37 -27.01 -6.41
CA LYS A 399 6.99 -26.14 -7.42
C LYS A 399 5.96 -25.28 -8.16
N ALA A 400 4.82 -25.86 -8.53
CA ALA A 400 3.72 -25.14 -9.17
C ALA A 400 3.13 -24.07 -8.23
N HIS A 401 2.72 -24.46 -7.02
CA HIS A 401 2.18 -23.54 -6.00
C HIS A 401 3.14 -22.41 -5.62
N LEU A 402 4.44 -22.67 -5.61
CA LEU A 402 5.46 -21.65 -5.36
C LEU A 402 5.58 -20.64 -6.51
N ASP A 403 5.43 -21.05 -7.77
CA ASP A 403 5.43 -20.13 -8.91
C ASP A 403 4.05 -19.42 -9.09
N GLU A 404 2.94 -20.08 -8.75
CA GLU A 404 1.61 -19.47 -8.60
C GLU A 404 1.64 -18.33 -7.56
N ALA A 405 2.10 -18.61 -6.33
CA ALA A 405 2.23 -17.62 -5.27
C ALA A 405 3.15 -16.45 -5.66
N ARG A 406 4.24 -16.71 -6.41
CA ARG A 406 5.09 -15.66 -6.97
C ARG A 406 4.36 -14.77 -7.97
N THR A 407 3.58 -15.35 -8.89
CA THR A 407 2.81 -14.56 -9.87
C THR A 407 1.70 -13.75 -9.20
N LEU A 408 1.02 -14.31 -8.19
CA LEU A 408 0.04 -13.60 -7.37
C LEU A 408 0.69 -12.41 -6.64
N LEU A 409 1.84 -12.61 -5.99
CA LEU A 409 2.58 -11.54 -5.30
C LEU A 409 3.10 -10.45 -6.25
N HIS A 410 3.49 -10.81 -7.47
CA HIS A 410 3.82 -9.82 -8.51
C HIS A 410 2.58 -9.05 -8.99
N GLY A 411 1.42 -9.72 -9.05
CA GLY A 411 0.12 -9.12 -9.33
C GLY A 411 -0.29 -8.11 -8.27
N THR A 412 -0.30 -8.49 -6.98
CA THR A 412 -0.71 -7.63 -5.87
C THR A 412 0.23 -6.46 -5.64
N ARG A 413 1.56 -6.66 -5.72
CA ARG A 413 2.52 -5.55 -5.74
C ARG A 413 2.24 -4.58 -6.89
N GLY A 414 1.92 -5.12 -8.08
CA GLY A 414 1.59 -4.34 -9.27
C GLY A 414 0.26 -3.58 -9.20
N THR A 415 -0.76 -4.09 -8.49
CA THR A 415 -2.02 -3.35 -8.26
C THR A 415 -1.84 -2.28 -7.19
N HIS A 416 -1.17 -2.59 -6.09
CA HIS A 416 -0.91 -1.64 -5.00
C HIS A 416 -0.07 -0.45 -5.48
N GLN A 417 0.99 -0.68 -6.27
CA GLN A 417 1.81 0.38 -6.87
C GLN A 417 0.95 1.39 -7.67
N ARG A 418 0.02 0.91 -8.52
CA ARG A 418 -0.89 1.77 -9.30
C ARG A 418 -1.92 2.50 -8.44
N GLN A 419 -2.27 1.94 -7.28
CA GLN A 419 -3.16 2.59 -6.31
C GLN A 419 -2.44 3.76 -5.62
N VAL A 420 -1.17 3.59 -5.25
CA VAL A 420 -0.33 4.68 -4.72
C VAL A 420 -0.16 5.79 -5.75
N GLU A 421 0.22 5.46 -6.99
CA GLU A 421 0.35 6.43 -8.10
C GLU A 421 -0.94 7.23 -8.39
N LEU A 422 -2.12 6.63 -8.15
CA LEU A 422 -3.41 7.30 -8.26
C LEU A 422 -3.66 8.26 -7.09
N ILE A 423 -3.35 7.85 -5.86
CA ILE A 423 -3.49 8.67 -4.65
C ILE A 423 -2.56 9.90 -4.72
N GLU A 424 -1.28 9.70 -5.05
CA GLU A 424 -0.30 10.78 -5.25
C GLU A 424 -0.79 11.80 -6.31
N ARG A 425 -1.36 11.30 -7.41
CA ARG A 425 -1.91 12.14 -8.48
C ARG A 425 -3.09 12.98 -8.00
N ASP A 426 -3.99 12.40 -7.23
CA ASP A 426 -5.18 13.09 -6.73
C ASP A 426 -4.86 14.04 -5.56
N GLU A 427 -3.87 13.73 -4.73
CA GLU A 427 -3.29 14.65 -3.74
C GLU A 427 -2.66 15.88 -4.42
N VAL A 428 -1.82 15.67 -5.44
CA VAL A 428 -1.24 16.75 -6.26
C VAL A 428 -2.33 17.56 -6.99
N SER A 429 -3.44 16.92 -7.37
CA SER A 429 -4.62 17.58 -7.95
C SER A 429 -5.35 18.46 -6.93
N LEU A 430 -5.53 17.96 -5.70
CA LEU A 430 -6.17 18.66 -4.60
C LEU A 430 -5.34 19.86 -4.11
N HIS A 431 -4.02 19.69 -3.94
CA HIS A 431 -3.12 20.78 -3.59
C HIS A 431 -3.10 21.91 -4.63
N LYS A 432 -3.24 21.60 -5.92
CA LYS A 432 -3.37 22.62 -6.98
C LYS A 432 -4.66 23.42 -6.83
N LYS A 433 -5.80 22.77 -6.54
CA LYS A 433 -7.10 23.43 -6.30
C LYS A 433 -7.03 24.33 -5.06
N LEU A 434 -6.57 23.78 -3.93
CA LEU A 434 -6.42 24.52 -2.67
C LEU A 434 -5.50 25.75 -2.84
N ARG A 435 -4.40 25.61 -3.59
CA ARG A 435 -3.52 26.74 -3.90
C ARG A 435 -4.21 27.82 -4.75
N THR A 436 -5.05 27.45 -5.72
CA THR A 436 -5.83 28.43 -6.49
C THR A 436 -6.94 29.08 -5.67
N GLU A 437 -7.56 28.35 -4.74
CA GLU A 437 -8.57 28.90 -3.81
C GLU A 437 -7.94 29.89 -2.83
N VAL A 438 -6.76 29.58 -2.27
CA VAL A 438 -6.00 30.52 -1.42
C VAL A 438 -5.68 31.81 -2.17
N ILE A 439 -5.17 31.74 -3.40
CA ILE A 439 -4.87 32.94 -4.21
C ILE A 439 -6.14 33.78 -4.46
N GLN A 440 -7.28 33.15 -4.75
CA GLN A 440 -8.56 33.85 -4.94
C GLN A 440 -9.07 34.50 -3.64
N LEU A 441 -8.82 33.88 -2.47
CA LEU A 441 -9.15 34.45 -1.17
C LEU A 441 -8.19 35.62 -0.80
N GLU A 442 -6.92 35.56 -1.20
CA GLU A 442 -5.97 36.65 -1.06
C GLU A 442 -6.33 37.86 -1.95
N ASP A 443 -6.68 37.61 -3.22
CA ASP A 443 -7.14 38.64 -4.17
C ASP A 443 -8.43 39.33 -3.70
N THR A 444 -9.43 38.54 -3.25
CA THR A 444 -10.69 39.10 -2.73
C THR A 444 -10.49 39.85 -1.41
N LEU A 445 -9.62 39.38 -0.51
CA LEU A 445 -9.24 40.11 0.71
C LEU A 445 -8.53 41.44 0.37
N ALA A 446 -7.66 41.47 -0.64
CA ALA A 446 -7.01 42.69 -1.11
C ALA A 446 -8.01 43.68 -1.72
N GLN A 447 -8.98 43.19 -2.51
CA GLN A 447 -10.05 44.02 -3.06
C GLN A 447 -10.96 44.61 -1.97
N VAL A 448 -11.41 43.81 -0.99
CA VAL A 448 -12.23 44.30 0.13
C VAL A 448 -11.47 45.32 0.99
N ARG A 449 -10.17 45.14 1.21
CA ARG A 449 -9.32 46.13 1.90
C ARG A 449 -9.23 47.46 1.13
N LYS A 450 -9.14 47.40 -0.20
CA LYS A 450 -9.14 48.57 -1.07
C LYS A 450 -10.49 49.29 -1.05
N GLU A 451 -11.60 48.55 -1.13
CA GLU A 451 -12.96 49.10 -1.02
C GLU A 451 -13.20 49.76 0.34
N TYR A 452 -12.75 49.13 1.43
CA TYR A 452 -12.80 49.72 2.77
C TYR A 452 -12.02 51.04 2.87
N GLU A 453 -10.78 51.10 2.35
CA GLU A 453 -9.98 52.33 2.42
C GLU A 453 -10.54 53.44 1.52
N MET A 454 -11.10 53.10 0.34
CA MET A 454 -11.83 54.08 -0.49
C MET A 454 -13.04 54.64 0.26
N LEU A 455 -13.90 53.79 0.83
CA LEU A 455 -15.08 54.21 1.59
C LEU A 455 -14.72 55.01 2.85
N ARG A 456 -13.61 54.67 3.51
CA ARG A 456 -13.06 55.42 4.63
C ARG A 456 -12.62 56.82 4.21
N ILE A 457 -11.93 56.95 3.07
CA ILE A 457 -11.53 58.24 2.51
C ILE A 457 -12.75 59.07 2.09
N GLU A 458 -13.77 58.46 1.47
CA GLU A 458 -15.04 59.12 1.13
C GLU A 458 -15.77 59.64 2.39
N PHE A 459 -15.79 58.84 3.46
CA PHE A 459 -16.35 59.25 4.75
C PHE A 459 -15.56 60.39 5.39
N GLU A 460 -14.22 60.32 5.39
CA GLU A 460 -13.34 61.36 5.95
C GLU A 460 -13.46 62.68 5.18
N GLN A 461 -13.56 62.64 3.85
CA GLN A 461 -13.88 63.80 3.01
C GLN A 461 -15.27 64.38 3.32
N THR A 462 -16.28 63.52 3.47
CA THR A 462 -17.66 63.93 3.80
C THR A 462 -17.73 64.59 5.18
N LEU A 463 -17.00 64.06 6.16
CA LEU A 463 -16.89 64.61 7.50
C LEU A 463 -16.19 65.97 7.49
N ALA A 464 -15.05 66.09 6.81
CA ALA A 464 -14.32 67.36 6.67
C ALA A 464 -15.16 68.45 5.97
N ALA A 465 -15.95 68.09 4.95
CA ALA A 465 -16.87 69.01 4.29
C ALA A 465 -18.00 69.48 5.24
N ASN A 466 -18.53 68.57 6.08
CA ASN A 466 -19.54 68.89 7.08
C ASN A 466 -18.99 69.80 8.20
N GLU A 467 -17.75 69.57 8.64
CA GLU A 467 -17.07 70.46 9.61
C GLU A 467 -16.85 71.86 9.03
N GLN A 468 -16.46 71.98 7.76
CA GLN A 468 -16.34 73.27 7.06
C GLN A 468 -17.69 74.01 6.91
N ALA A 469 -18.81 73.28 6.83
CA ALA A 469 -20.14 73.88 6.89
C ALA A 469 -20.49 74.43 8.29
N GLY A 470 -19.78 74.03 9.36
CA GLY A 470 -20.00 74.47 10.73
C GLY A 470 -19.90 75.99 10.92
N PRO A 471 -18.76 76.64 10.57
CA PRO A 471 -18.59 78.09 10.57
C PRO A 471 -19.65 78.83 9.75
N ILE A 472 -19.89 78.42 8.51
CA ILE A 472 -20.88 79.05 7.61
C ILE A 472 -22.29 79.02 8.25
N ASN A 473 -22.67 77.88 8.84
CA ASN A 473 -23.94 77.76 9.56
C ASN A 473 -23.99 78.60 10.85
N ARG A 474 -22.86 78.88 11.52
CA ARG A 474 -22.80 79.83 12.66
C ARG A 474 -22.98 81.27 12.18
N GLU A 475 -22.25 81.69 11.15
CA GLU A 475 -22.35 83.02 10.55
C GLU A 475 -23.76 83.30 10.02
N MET A 476 -24.36 82.34 9.31
CA MET A 476 -25.76 82.42 8.87
C MET A 476 -26.73 82.64 10.04
N ARG A 477 -26.56 81.92 11.16
CA ARG A 477 -27.37 82.13 12.37
C ARG A 477 -27.16 83.51 13.00
N HIS A 478 -25.91 83.98 13.09
CA HIS A 478 -25.62 85.34 13.58
C HIS A 478 -26.19 86.44 12.66
N LEU A 479 -26.15 86.26 11.35
CA LEU A 479 -26.77 87.15 10.36
C LEU A 479 -28.30 87.18 10.52
N ILE A 480 -28.94 86.00 10.63
CA ILE A 480 -30.39 85.89 10.88
C ILE A 480 -30.77 86.60 12.19
N SER A 481 -30.08 86.35 13.30
CA SER A 481 -30.34 87.04 14.58
C SER A 481 -30.10 88.55 14.49
N SER A 482 -29.11 89.00 13.73
CA SER A 482 -28.83 90.44 13.52
C SER A 482 -29.92 91.12 12.70
N LEU A 483 -30.39 90.48 11.62
CA LEU A 483 -31.51 90.96 10.81
C LEU A 483 -32.84 90.94 11.60
N GLN A 484 -33.08 89.92 12.41
CA GLN A 484 -34.24 89.85 13.32
C GLN A 484 -34.21 90.98 14.36
N ASN A 485 -33.05 91.23 14.99
CA ASN A 485 -32.87 92.34 15.93
C ASN A 485 -33.08 93.70 15.25
N HIS A 486 -32.51 93.92 14.07
CA HIS A 486 -32.70 95.19 13.35
C HIS A 486 -34.16 95.38 12.90
N ASN A 487 -34.83 94.31 12.46
CA ASN A 487 -36.26 94.34 12.14
C ASN A 487 -37.13 94.64 13.39
N HIS A 488 -36.74 94.13 14.57
CA HIS A 488 -37.38 94.45 15.84
C HIS A 488 -37.14 95.92 16.26
N GLN A 489 -35.91 96.43 16.10
CA GLN A 489 -35.57 97.84 16.33
C GLN A 489 -36.40 98.76 15.43
N LEU A 490 -36.45 98.49 14.12
CA LEU A 490 -37.25 99.23 13.14
C LEU A 490 -38.75 99.20 13.48
N LYS A 491 -39.29 98.04 13.92
CA LYS A 491 -40.68 97.97 14.45
C LYS A 491 -40.86 98.87 15.66
N GLY A 492 -39.91 98.88 16.59
CA GLY A 492 -39.89 99.79 17.74
C GLY A 492 -39.82 101.27 17.36
N GLU A 493 -39.02 101.63 16.36
CA GLU A 493 -38.93 103.00 15.83
C GLU A 493 -40.20 103.42 15.11
N VAL A 494 -40.76 102.57 14.24
CA VAL A 494 -42.06 102.81 13.59
C VAL A 494 -43.17 103.00 14.62
N LEU A 495 -43.14 102.29 15.75
CA LEU A 495 -44.06 102.53 16.87
C LEU A 495 -43.82 103.89 17.57
N ARG A 496 -42.55 104.32 17.75
CA ARG A 496 -42.22 105.66 18.25
C ARG A 496 -42.67 106.76 17.29
N TYR A 497 -42.43 106.61 15.98
CA TYR A 497 -42.86 107.57 14.96
C TYR A 497 -44.39 107.62 14.83
N LYS A 498 -45.09 106.47 14.87
CA LYS A 498 -46.56 106.43 14.95
C LYS A 498 -47.11 107.10 16.22
N ARG A 499 -46.38 107.05 17.34
CA ARG A 499 -46.74 107.79 18.55
C ARG A 499 -46.54 109.30 18.38
N LYS A 500 -45.36 109.75 17.94
CA LYS A 500 -45.07 111.16 17.63
C LYS A 500 -46.03 111.76 16.61
N LEU A 501 -46.44 110.98 15.60
CA LEU A 501 -47.44 111.40 14.61
C LEU A 501 -48.81 111.64 15.25
N ARG A 502 -49.26 110.76 16.16
CA ARG A 502 -50.53 110.94 16.91
C ARG A 502 -50.46 112.11 17.87
N GLU A 503 -49.30 112.33 18.51
CA GLU A 503 -49.04 113.49 19.37
C GLU A 503 -49.14 114.79 18.54
N ALA A 504 -48.43 114.87 17.41
CA ALA A 504 -48.50 116.01 16.49
C ALA A 504 -49.90 116.22 15.88
N GLN A 505 -50.64 115.15 15.54
CA GLN A 505 -52.03 115.22 15.11
C GLN A 505 -52.96 115.74 16.22
N SER A 506 -52.71 115.36 17.47
CA SER A 506 -53.43 115.89 18.64
C SER A 506 -53.20 117.40 18.80
N ASP A 507 -51.95 117.86 18.68
CA ASP A 507 -51.61 119.29 18.80
C ASP A 507 -52.07 120.13 17.60
N LEU A 508 -52.07 119.56 16.40
CA LEU A 508 -52.68 120.17 15.21
C LEU A 508 -54.20 120.31 15.40
N ASN A 509 -54.88 119.32 15.97
CA ASN A 509 -56.29 119.45 16.33
C ASN A 509 -56.54 120.48 17.45
N LYS A 510 -55.67 120.57 18.46
CA LYS A 510 -55.77 121.60 19.53
C LYS A 510 -55.60 123.02 18.97
N THR A 511 -54.69 123.22 18.04
CA THR A 511 -54.51 124.53 17.36
C THR A 511 -55.67 124.84 16.42
N ARG A 512 -56.20 123.83 15.70
CA ARG A 512 -57.42 123.95 14.87
C ARG A 512 -58.69 124.28 15.66
N LEU A 513 -58.70 124.03 16.97
CA LEU A 513 -59.79 124.41 17.89
C LEU A 513 -59.63 125.82 18.52
N ARG A 514 -58.52 126.54 18.25
CA ARG A 514 -58.27 127.90 18.77
C ARG A 514 -58.52 129.04 17.78
N SER A 515 -58.79 128.72 16.50
CA SER A 515 -59.21 129.68 15.48
C SER A 515 -60.56 129.24 14.90
N GLY A 516 -61.61 130.05 15.04
CA GLY A 516 -62.99 129.66 14.75
C GLY A 516 -63.53 130.05 13.37
N SER A 517 -64.49 129.25 12.87
CA SER A 517 -65.26 129.41 11.62
C SER A 517 -64.48 129.35 10.29
N ALA A 518 -65.01 128.82 9.18
CA ALA A 518 -66.27 128.11 8.89
C ALA A 518 -65.93 127.01 7.84
N LEU A 519 -66.35 125.75 7.97
CA LEU A 519 -67.68 125.16 7.73
C LEU A 519 -68.17 125.17 6.26
N LEU A 520 -67.78 124.13 5.52
CA LEU A 520 -68.60 123.28 4.60
C LEU A 520 -67.86 121.92 4.59
N GLN A 521 -68.32 120.76 5.08
CA GLN A 521 -69.63 120.12 5.30
C GLN A 521 -70.25 119.42 4.07
N SER A 522 -70.62 118.16 4.29
CA SER A 522 -71.29 117.19 3.38
C SER A 522 -70.41 116.68 2.23
N GLN A 523 -70.35 115.37 1.92
CA GLN A 523 -71.01 114.16 2.47
C GLN A 523 -69.88 113.13 2.80
N SER A 524 -69.92 112.20 3.77
CA SER A 524 -70.95 111.23 4.21
C SER A 524 -71.32 110.22 3.11
N SER A 525 -71.39 108.90 3.34
CA SER A 525 -71.03 108.11 4.55
C SER A 525 -70.99 106.59 4.20
N THR A 526 -70.27 105.71 4.92
CA THR A 526 -69.27 105.94 6.00
C THR A 526 -67.84 105.37 5.75
N GLU A 527 -67.41 104.11 5.93
CA GLU A 527 -68.03 102.83 6.39
C GLU A 527 -66.93 101.85 6.93
N ASP A 528 -67.31 100.82 7.70
CA ASP A 528 -66.47 99.75 8.32
C ASP A 528 -67.38 98.51 8.62
N PRO A 529 -66.89 97.29 8.93
CA PRO A 529 -65.61 96.64 8.61
C PRO A 529 -65.77 95.16 8.14
N LYS A 530 -64.64 94.48 7.84
CA LYS A 530 -64.36 93.02 8.07
C LYS A 530 -65.11 91.92 7.29
N ASP A 531 -64.42 90.76 7.26
CA ASP A 531 -64.86 89.38 7.03
C ASP A 531 -65.13 88.84 5.59
N GLU A 532 -64.90 87.52 5.47
CA GLU A 532 -64.89 86.63 4.29
C GLU A 532 -66.32 86.08 3.99
N PRO A 533 -66.56 85.14 3.03
CA PRO A 533 -65.71 84.58 1.97
C PRO A 533 -66.23 84.94 0.55
N THR A 534 -66.20 84.15 -0.55
CA THR A 534 -66.73 82.79 -0.80
C THR A 534 -66.24 82.27 -2.16
N GLU A 535 -65.91 80.97 -2.25
CA GLU A 535 -65.83 80.08 -3.45
C GLU A 535 -65.08 80.57 -4.72
N LEU A 536 -64.18 79.77 -5.30
CA LEU A 536 -64.47 78.41 -5.79
C LEU A 536 -63.44 77.35 -5.41
N LYS A 537 -63.97 76.24 -4.89
CA LYS A 537 -63.44 74.87 -4.97
C LYS A 537 -62.24 74.45 -4.10
N GLN A 538 -62.59 73.97 -2.90
CA GLN A 538 -62.43 72.54 -2.54
C GLN A 538 -62.69 71.58 -3.74
N ASP A 539 -62.12 70.38 -3.80
CA ASP A 539 -61.78 69.48 -2.68
C ASP A 539 -60.31 69.01 -2.66
N SER A 540 -59.95 68.44 -1.51
CA SER A 540 -58.74 67.64 -1.28
C SER A 540 -59.12 66.19 -0.96
N GLU A 541 -58.12 65.31 -1.07
CA GLU A 541 -58.10 63.90 -0.63
C GLU A 541 -58.73 62.83 -1.56
N ASP A 542 -58.00 61.71 -1.60
CA ASP A 542 -58.35 60.32 -1.92
C ASP A 542 -59.27 59.97 -3.11
N LEU A 543 -58.61 59.58 -4.22
CA LEU A 543 -58.70 58.19 -4.73
C LEU A 543 -57.65 57.92 -5.83
N ALA A 544 -56.53 57.31 -5.44
CA ALA A 544 -55.47 56.83 -6.36
C ALA A 544 -55.07 55.36 -6.10
N THR A 545 -55.99 54.57 -5.57
CA THR A 545 -55.83 53.13 -5.36
C THR A 545 -55.76 52.40 -6.71
N HIS A 546 -54.57 52.17 -7.26
CA HIS A 546 -54.18 51.03 -8.13
C HIS A 546 -52.76 51.21 -8.73
N SER A 547 -51.72 50.80 -7.99
CA SER A 547 -50.41 50.35 -8.57
C SER A 547 -49.40 49.85 -7.52
N SER A 548 -49.52 50.27 -6.26
CA SER A 548 -48.51 50.04 -5.20
C SER A 548 -48.63 48.70 -4.44
N ALA A 549 -49.66 47.89 -4.68
CA ALA A 549 -49.99 46.70 -3.86
C ALA A 549 -49.22 45.39 -4.21
N LEU A 550 -48.26 45.43 -5.14
CA LEU A 550 -47.52 44.24 -5.61
C LEU A 550 -46.00 44.29 -5.38
N LYS A 551 -45.48 45.33 -4.70
CA LYS A 551 -44.05 45.40 -4.33
C LYS A 551 -43.78 45.25 -2.83
N ALA A 552 -44.53 45.96 -1.98
CA ALA A 552 -44.38 45.87 -0.52
C ALA A 552 -44.48 44.41 -0.02
N SER A 553 -45.43 43.65 -0.55
CA SER A 553 -45.67 42.24 -0.23
C SER A 553 -44.49 41.30 -0.58
N GLN A 554 -43.60 41.69 -1.51
CA GLN A 554 -42.39 40.91 -1.82
C GLN A 554 -41.19 41.35 -0.98
N GLU A 555 -41.08 42.64 -0.65
CA GLU A 555 -39.94 43.15 0.12
C GLU A 555 -39.96 42.68 1.58
N ASP A 556 -41.12 42.68 2.24
CA ASP A 556 -41.24 42.10 3.59
C ASP A 556 -41.09 40.57 3.61
N GLU A 557 -41.55 39.86 2.58
CA GLU A 557 -41.41 38.40 2.51
C GLU A 557 -39.95 37.98 2.23
N VAL A 558 -39.22 38.72 1.39
CA VAL A 558 -37.78 38.50 1.14
C VAL A 558 -36.95 38.89 2.36
N LYS A 559 -37.32 39.96 3.08
CA LYS A 559 -36.65 40.35 4.32
C LYS A 559 -36.85 39.31 5.42
N SER A 560 -38.09 38.87 5.64
CA SER A 560 -38.43 37.79 6.59
C SER A 560 -37.66 36.50 6.31
N LYS A 561 -37.53 36.12 5.03
CA LYS A 561 -36.73 34.94 4.62
C LYS A 561 -35.23 35.11 4.86
N ARG A 562 -34.66 36.32 4.71
CA ARG A 562 -33.26 36.60 5.06
C ARG A 562 -33.01 36.56 6.56
N ASP A 563 -33.88 37.21 7.34
CA ASP A 563 -33.79 37.21 8.81
C ASP A 563 -33.88 35.79 9.37
N GLU A 564 -34.69 34.91 8.77
CA GLU A 564 -34.83 33.50 9.19
C GLU A 564 -33.67 32.62 8.70
N GLU A 565 -33.14 32.83 7.48
CA GLU A 565 -31.89 32.18 7.03
C GLU A 565 -30.69 32.56 7.92
N GLU A 566 -30.60 33.82 8.35
CA GLU A 566 -29.52 34.29 9.23
C GLU A 566 -29.62 33.64 10.62
N ARG A 567 -30.83 33.54 11.19
CA ARG A 567 -31.09 32.77 12.42
C ARG A 567 -30.78 31.29 12.26
N GLU A 568 -31.04 30.68 11.10
CA GLU A 568 -30.74 29.27 10.89
C GLU A 568 -29.22 29.02 10.79
N ARG A 569 -28.48 29.92 10.13
CA ARG A 569 -27.01 29.90 10.10
C ARG A 569 -26.42 30.05 11.50
N GLU A 570 -26.91 31.02 12.28
CA GLU A 570 -26.46 31.26 13.65
C GLU A 570 -26.75 30.07 14.59
N ARG A 571 -27.88 29.37 14.38
CA ARG A 571 -28.18 28.10 15.07
C ARG A 571 -27.20 26.98 14.70
N ARG A 572 -26.96 26.77 13.40
CA ARG A 572 -26.01 25.75 12.90
C ARG A 572 -24.57 26.02 13.35
N GLU A 573 -24.19 27.29 13.51
CA GLU A 573 -22.88 27.68 14.05
C GLU A 573 -22.77 27.40 15.56
N LYS A 574 -23.78 27.79 16.35
CA LYS A 574 -23.86 27.46 17.80
C LYS A 574 -23.95 25.95 18.06
N GLU A 575 -24.51 25.17 17.14
CA GLU A 575 -24.52 23.71 17.20
C GLU A 575 -23.12 23.10 16.97
N ARG A 576 -22.42 23.56 15.93
CA ARG A 576 -21.01 23.19 15.66
C ARG A 576 -20.06 23.61 16.78
N GLU A 577 -20.31 24.74 17.43
CA GLU A 577 -19.52 25.20 18.57
C GLU A 577 -19.70 24.26 19.78
N ARG A 578 -20.95 23.89 20.11
CA ARG A 578 -21.26 22.89 21.15
C ARG A 578 -20.71 21.50 20.83
N GLU A 579 -20.65 21.11 19.57
CA GLU A 579 -20.03 19.86 19.13
C GLU A 579 -18.51 19.88 19.40
N ARG A 580 -17.83 20.97 19.03
CA ARG A 580 -16.40 21.19 19.33
C ARG A 580 -16.11 21.26 20.84
N GLU A 581 -17.02 21.80 21.65
CA GLU A 581 -16.89 21.75 23.12
C GLU A 581 -17.00 20.32 23.66
N ARG A 582 -17.97 19.53 23.16
CA ARG A 582 -18.13 18.11 23.54
C ARG A 582 -16.94 17.24 23.13
N GLU A 583 -16.29 17.54 22.01
CA GLU A 583 -15.05 16.86 21.62
C GLU A 583 -13.89 17.20 22.58
N LYS A 584 -13.68 18.47 22.90
CA LYS A 584 -12.68 18.92 23.88
C LYS A 584 -12.96 18.38 25.29
N GLU A 585 -14.23 18.18 25.65
CA GLU A 585 -14.60 17.55 26.93
C GLU A 585 -14.23 16.06 26.96
N LYS A 586 -14.56 15.30 25.90
CA LYS A 586 -14.14 13.90 25.74
C LYS A 586 -12.62 13.73 25.69
N GLU A 587 -11.91 14.66 25.07
CA GLU A 587 -10.44 14.69 25.02
C GLU A 587 -9.86 14.85 26.44
N ARG A 588 -10.36 15.81 27.21
CA ARG A 588 -10.00 16.01 28.63
C ARG A 588 -10.37 14.84 29.53
N GLU A 589 -11.44 14.09 29.23
CA GLU A 589 -11.75 12.85 29.95
C GLU A 589 -10.75 11.74 29.63
N ARG A 590 -10.35 11.58 28.36
CA ARG A 590 -9.31 10.62 27.94
C ARG A 590 -7.95 10.94 28.58
N GLU A 591 -7.57 12.21 28.65
CA GLU A 591 -6.36 12.64 29.37
C GLU A 591 -6.44 12.30 30.87
N LYS A 592 -7.59 12.53 31.51
CA LYS A 592 -7.82 12.15 32.92
C LYS A 592 -7.84 10.64 33.15
N GLN A 593 -8.24 9.83 32.17
CA GLN A 593 -8.14 8.37 32.24
C GLN A 593 -6.67 7.94 32.17
N LYS A 594 -5.92 8.40 31.15
CA LYS A 594 -4.48 8.13 31.01
C LYS A 594 -3.68 8.54 32.25
N LEU A 595 -3.97 9.71 32.83
CA LEU A 595 -3.33 10.15 34.06
C LEU A 595 -3.61 9.18 35.23
N LYS A 596 -4.87 8.78 35.44
CA LYS A 596 -5.24 7.80 36.48
C LYS A 596 -4.68 6.40 36.25
N GLU A 597 -4.46 6.01 35.00
CA GLU A 597 -3.77 4.76 34.65
C GLU A 597 -2.28 4.87 35.03
N SER A 598 -1.60 5.95 34.62
CA SER A 598 -0.20 6.20 35.00
C SER A 598 0.04 6.40 36.51
N GLU A 599 -0.96 6.90 37.26
CA GLU A 599 -0.90 6.97 38.73
C GLU A 599 -1.05 5.58 39.36
N LYS A 600 -1.95 4.73 38.85
CA LYS A 600 -2.09 3.33 39.31
C LYS A 600 -0.84 2.51 39.04
N GLU A 601 -0.25 2.63 37.86
CA GLU A 601 1.01 1.96 37.50
C GLU A 601 2.10 2.35 38.51
N ARG A 602 2.26 3.65 38.80
CA ARG A 602 3.25 4.17 39.76
C ARG A 602 3.01 3.78 41.22
N ASP A 603 1.77 3.47 41.60
CA ASP A 603 1.43 2.95 42.93
C ASP A 603 1.41 1.42 43.01
N SER A 604 1.41 0.71 41.87
CA SER A 604 1.65 -0.74 41.80
C SER A 604 3.14 -1.14 41.81
N VAL A 605 4.05 -0.17 41.62
CA VAL A 605 5.51 -0.35 41.62
C VAL A 605 6.13 0.12 42.97
N LYS A 606 5.40 -0.03 44.08
CA LYS A 606 5.86 0.25 45.46
C LYS A 606 5.37 -0.80 46.46
#